data_AF-A0A1M6RFJ7-F1
#
_entry.id   AF-A0A1M6RFJ7-F1
#
_cell.length_a   1.000
_cell.length_b   1.000
_cell.length_c   1.000
_cell.angle_alpha   90.00
_cell.angle_beta   90.00
_cell.angle_gamma   90.00
#
_symmetry.space_group_name_H-M   'P 1'
#
loop_
_entity.id
_entity.type
_entity.pdbx_description
1 polymer ?
#
loop_
_entity_poly.entity_id
_entity_poly.type
_entity_poly.pdbx_seq_one_letter_code
_entity_poly.pdbx_strand_id
1 'polypeptide(L)'
;MNSSLQRLYQIVQQASRRIIGLMSGTSLDGLDVALCRLHGHGPATRLELEQFATVPYDDEVRRRIRQVFAGGSTGHVSLEYLTLLNPWIGRLHADMVLDCLRHWQVAPADVDLVASHGQTVYHAPAHQHQHPDFLGQNATLQLGDGDQLAVRTGIITLSDFRQKHIAAGGEGAPLAAYGDYLLLSSPDEERLLLNLGGIANFTYLPRAGQASNAAFSTDTGPGNTLLDATVRTHFPGLPYDEDGRLAAAGTVSEPLLHALLDHPFFAASLPKTTGPELFGAAYLQQAQESSATQMLGPEDLLATLAQLSARGVAQAVRQAFGPNAELAVYMSGGGAHNPALRNALQQQLPGCRFATTEVLGVQPDAKEAILFAVLANEAVAGQPVSIGAGRQRVPAVSMGKISWPD
;
A
#
# COMPACT_ATOMS: atom_id res chain seq x y z
N MET A 1 33.58 17.88 15.20
CA MET A 1 32.43 17.52 14.36
C MET A 1 31.21 17.51 15.28
N ASN A 2 30.06 18.05 14.86
CA ASN A 2 28.82 17.98 15.67
C ASN A 2 28.53 16.50 16.01
N SER A 3 28.14 16.22 17.26
CA SER A 3 27.94 14.86 17.80
C SER A 3 26.90 14.07 17.00
N SER A 4 25.79 14.71 16.65
CA SER A 4 24.71 14.09 15.88
C SER A 4 25.12 13.79 14.44
N LEU A 5 25.89 14.68 13.80
CA LEU A 5 26.49 14.39 12.49
C LEU A 5 27.48 13.23 12.55
N GLN A 6 28.29 13.14 13.62
CA GLN A 6 29.22 12.03 13.80
C GLN A 6 28.49 10.70 14.03
N ARG A 7 27.43 10.70 14.84
CA ARG A 7 26.57 9.52 15.05
C ARG A 7 25.92 9.07 13.75
N LEU A 8 25.34 9.99 12.98
CA LEU A 8 24.77 9.66 11.67
C LEU A 8 25.83 9.07 10.75
N TYR A 9 27.01 9.69 10.66
CA TYR A 9 28.09 9.17 9.83
C TYR A 9 28.47 7.73 10.21
N GLN A 10 28.53 7.41 11.50
CA GLN A 10 28.78 6.05 11.98
C GLN A 10 27.66 5.08 11.56
N ILE A 11 26.40 5.47 11.72
CA ILE A 11 25.22 4.68 11.28
C ILE A 11 25.29 4.39 9.78
N VAL A 12 25.67 5.38 8.96
CA VAL A 12 25.80 5.23 7.51
C VAL A 12 26.88 4.19 7.14
N GLN A 13 27.92 4.01 7.94
CA GLN A 13 28.99 3.03 7.66
C GLN A 13 28.66 1.60 8.14
N GLN A 14 27.60 1.40 8.90
CA GLN A 14 27.23 0.06 9.40
C GLN A 14 26.77 -0.86 8.26
N ALA A 15 27.07 -2.16 8.39
CA ALA A 15 26.58 -3.20 7.46
C ALA A 15 25.07 -3.45 7.60
N SER A 16 24.51 -3.15 8.76
CA SER A 16 23.08 -3.23 9.06
C SER A 16 22.68 -2.11 10.02
N ARG A 17 21.43 -1.64 9.93
CA ARG A 17 20.87 -0.58 10.78
C ARG A 17 19.60 -1.09 11.43
N ARG A 18 19.42 -0.82 12.73
CA ARG A 18 18.14 -1.02 13.43
C ARG A 18 17.30 0.25 13.32
N ILE A 19 16.19 0.14 12.62
CA ILE A 19 15.31 1.27 12.31
C ILE A 19 13.90 0.95 12.78
N ILE A 20 13.32 1.84 13.56
CA ILE A 20 11.89 1.78 13.88
C ILE A 20 11.12 2.49 12.78
N GLY A 21 10.25 1.78 12.08
CA GLY A 21 9.27 2.37 11.18
C GLY A 21 7.96 2.65 11.90
N LEU A 22 7.38 3.82 11.66
CA LEU A 22 6.09 4.23 12.22
C LEU A 22 5.11 4.56 11.09
N MET A 23 3.92 3.96 11.16
CA MET A 23 2.80 4.28 10.28
C MET A 23 1.52 4.50 11.09
N SER A 24 0.82 5.58 10.80
CA SER A 24 -0.52 5.84 11.29
C SER A 24 -1.42 6.12 10.11
N GLY A 25 -2.31 5.16 9.83
CA GLY A 25 -3.25 5.22 8.72
C GLY A 25 -4.32 6.32 8.90
N THR A 26 -5.12 6.52 7.86
CA THR A 26 -6.26 7.44 7.90
C THR A 26 -7.48 6.87 8.65
N SER A 27 -7.48 5.56 8.95
CA SER A 27 -8.50 4.92 9.78
C SER A 27 -8.44 5.36 11.25
N LEU A 28 -7.29 5.88 11.69
CA LEU A 28 -7.03 6.30 13.08
C LEU A 28 -7.17 5.15 14.09
N ASP A 29 -6.90 3.91 13.68
CA ASP A 29 -7.02 2.74 14.56
C ASP A 29 -5.88 2.67 15.58
N GLY A 30 -4.69 3.18 15.21
CA GLY A 30 -3.52 3.17 16.07
C GLY A 30 -2.25 3.61 15.35
N LEU A 31 -1.13 3.36 16.02
CA LEU A 31 0.22 3.51 15.51
C LEU A 31 0.86 2.13 15.32
N ASP A 32 1.19 1.80 14.09
CA ASP A 32 2.02 0.64 13.76
C ASP A 32 3.48 0.98 14.03
N VAL A 33 4.14 0.15 14.84
CA VAL A 33 5.54 0.28 15.25
C VAL A 33 6.27 -1.00 14.84
N ALA A 34 7.19 -0.89 13.88
CA ALA A 34 7.99 -2.00 13.39
C ALA A 34 9.47 -1.77 13.68
N LEU A 35 10.07 -2.58 14.54
CA LEU A 35 11.53 -2.60 14.72
C LEU A 35 12.14 -3.52 13.66
N CYS A 36 12.85 -2.91 12.71
CA CYS A 36 13.44 -3.60 11.58
C CYS A 36 14.97 -3.57 11.69
N ARG A 37 15.63 -4.68 11.35
CA ARG A 37 17.04 -4.68 10.98
C ARG A 37 17.15 -4.71 9.46
N LEU A 38 17.75 -3.67 8.90
CA LEU A 38 17.95 -3.52 7.46
C LEU A 38 19.42 -3.66 7.12
N HIS A 39 19.72 -4.60 6.21
CA HIS A 39 21.06 -4.84 5.68
C HIS A 39 21.18 -4.25 4.28
N GLY A 40 22.33 -3.68 3.95
CA GLY A 40 22.55 -3.09 2.63
C GLY A 40 21.66 -1.86 2.37
N HIS A 41 21.44 -1.56 1.09
CA HIS A 41 20.57 -0.50 0.58
C HIS A 41 20.23 -0.79 -0.90
N GLY A 42 19.30 -0.04 -1.48
CA GLY A 42 18.86 -0.20 -2.86
C GLY A 42 18.30 -1.61 -3.11
N PRO A 43 18.54 -2.20 -4.30
CA PRO A 43 18.11 -3.56 -4.60
C PRO A 43 18.79 -4.66 -3.77
N ALA A 44 19.83 -4.32 -2.99
CA ALA A 44 20.49 -5.25 -2.07
C ALA A 44 19.91 -5.20 -0.66
N THR A 45 18.88 -4.37 -0.41
CA THR A 45 18.20 -4.25 0.88
C THR A 45 17.62 -5.60 1.29
N ARG A 46 17.99 -6.05 2.49
CA ARG A 46 17.39 -7.22 3.14
C ARG A 46 16.78 -6.82 4.47
N LEU A 47 15.55 -7.26 4.68
CA LEU A 47 14.76 -6.96 5.86
C LEU A 47 14.73 -8.16 6.82
N GLU A 48 14.99 -7.89 8.09
CA GLU A 48 14.60 -8.73 9.21
C GLU A 48 13.65 -7.91 10.09
N LEU A 49 12.41 -8.37 10.23
CA LEU A 49 11.46 -7.77 11.18
C LEU A 49 11.73 -8.37 12.57
N GLU A 50 12.31 -7.59 13.47
CA GLU A 50 12.67 -8.06 14.82
C GLU A 50 11.44 -8.05 15.74
N GLN A 51 10.64 -6.98 15.69
CA GLN A 51 9.44 -6.81 16.49
C GLN A 51 8.39 -5.97 15.75
N PHE A 52 7.12 -6.21 16.06
CA PHE A 52 6.00 -5.43 15.55
C PHE A 52 4.90 -5.29 16.60
N ALA A 53 4.27 -4.12 16.67
CA ALA A 53 3.05 -3.90 17.42
C ALA A 53 2.19 -2.82 16.76
N THR A 54 0.88 -2.99 16.83
CA THR A 54 -0.08 -1.91 16.59
C THR A 54 -0.55 -1.38 17.93
N VAL A 55 -0.19 -0.13 18.26
CA VAL A 55 -0.60 0.53 19.50
C VAL A 55 -1.91 1.27 19.26
N PRO A 56 -3.04 0.84 19.85
CA PRO A 56 -4.34 1.41 19.51
C PRO A 56 -4.47 2.85 20.01
N TYR A 57 -5.15 3.70 19.22
CA TYR A 57 -5.54 5.01 19.69
C TYR A 57 -6.81 4.94 20.54
N ASP A 58 -6.75 5.53 21.73
CA ASP A 58 -7.94 5.70 22.54
C ASP A 58 -8.94 6.68 21.88
N ASP A 59 -10.15 6.75 22.43
CA ASP A 59 -11.21 7.61 21.90
C ASP A 59 -10.82 9.09 21.92
N GLU A 60 -10.00 9.51 22.88
CA GLU A 60 -9.58 10.90 23.04
C GLU A 60 -8.56 11.28 21.95
N VAL A 61 -7.56 10.44 21.68
CA VAL A 61 -6.62 10.60 20.57
C VAL A 61 -7.37 10.70 19.25
N ARG A 62 -8.28 9.75 18.98
CA ARG A 62 -9.11 9.74 17.78
C ARG A 62 -9.95 11.01 17.66
N ARG A 63 -10.59 11.44 18.75
CA ARG A 63 -11.39 12.66 18.79
C ARG A 63 -10.57 13.89 18.46
N ARG A 64 -9.35 14.03 19.01
CA ARG A 64 -8.46 15.17 18.75
C ARG A 64 -8.03 15.23 17.29
N ILE A 65 -7.57 14.11 16.72
CA ILE A 65 -7.10 14.07 15.32
C ILE A 65 -8.26 14.37 14.35
N ARG A 66 -9.46 13.84 14.61
CA ARG A 66 -10.65 14.09 13.78
C ARG A 66 -11.04 15.56 13.68
N GLN A 67 -10.64 16.42 14.63
CA GLN A 67 -10.96 17.85 14.56
C GLN A 67 -10.26 18.55 13.38
N VAL A 68 -9.16 18.00 12.88
CA VAL A 68 -8.38 18.61 11.79
C VAL A 68 -8.38 17.77 10.50
N PHE A 69 -8.86 16.53 10.58
CA PHE A 69 -8.85 15.59 9.45
C PHE A 69 -9.82 16.03 8.35
N ALA A 70 -9.33 16.14 7.11
CA ALA A 70 -10.14 16.45 5.92
C ALA A 70 -11.07 17.68 6.05
N GLY A 71 -10.66 18.71 6.78
CA GLY A 71 -11.46 19.92 7.01
C GLY A 71 -12.30 19.91 8.29
N GLY A 72 -12.24 18.84 9.09
CA GLY A 72 -13.01 18.69 10.32
C GLY A 72 -14.52 18.56 10.09
N SER A 73 -15.31 18.39 11.16
CA SER A 73 -16.76 18.19 11.06
C SER A 73 -17.52 19.40 10.47
N THR A 74 -16.88 20.57 10.38
CA THR A 74 -17.49 21.84 9.97
C THR A 74 -16.91 22.42 8.69
N GLY A 75 -15.92 21.76 8.07
CA GLY A 75 -15.18 22.31 6.92
C GLY A 75 -14.15 23.41 7.28
N HIS A 76 -13.97 23.69 8.57
CA HIS A 76 -12.99 24.65 9.07
C HIS A 76 -12.06 24.01 10.11
N VAL A 77 -10.76 24.28 9.98
CA VAL A 77 -9.73 23.82 10.91
C VAL A 77 -9.17 25.02 11.68
N SER A 78 -9.16 24.94 13.01
CA SER A 78 -8.48 25.95 13.84
C SER A 78 -6.97 25.86 13.63
N LEU A 79 -6.37 26.94 13.13
CA LEU A 79 -4.91 27.00 12.90
C LEU A 79 -4.14 26.80 14.21
N GLU A 80 -4.60 27.41 15.31
CA GLU A 80 -3.99 27.24 16.63
C GLU A 80 -4.06 25.77 17.07
N TYR A 81 -5.23 25.14 16.93
CA TYR A 81 -5.40 23.74 17.31
C TYR A 81 -4.52 22.81 16.46
N LEU A 82 -4.47 23.02 15.14
CA LEU A 82 -3.60 22.27 14.23
C LEU A 82 -2.12 22.41 14.64
N THR A 83 -1.70 23.64 14.99
CA THR A 83 -0.33 23.96 15.41
C THR A 83 0.02 23.25 16.71
N LEU A 84 -0.89 23.20 17.69
CA LEU A 84 -0.69 22.51 18.97
C LEU A 84 -0.77 20.98 18.82
N LEU A 85 -1.58 20.49 17.88
CA LEU A 85 -1.75 19.06 17.64
C LEU A 85 -0.50 18.43 17.04
N ASN A 86 0.23 19.14 16.18
CA ASN A 86 1.46 18.63 15.56
C ASN A 86 2.52 18.12 16.57
N PRO A 87 3.00 18.93 17.54
CA PRO A 87 3.95 18.46 18.54
C PRO A 87 3.31 17.54 19.57
N TRP A 88 1.99 17.62 19.79
CA TRP A 88 1.29 16.68 20.66
C TRP A 88 1.30 15.26 20.09
N ILE A 89 1.05 15.09 18.79
CA ILE A 89 1.15 13.79 18.10
C ILE A 89 2.60 13.28 18.14
N GLY A 90 3.58 14.15 17.89
CA GLY A 90 5.00 13.75 17.95
C GLY A 90 5.39 13.20 19.33
N ARG A 91 4.96 13.87 20.41
CA ARG A 91 5.15 13.36 21.78
C ARG A 91 4.41 12.04 22.02
N LEU A 92 3.15 11.93 21.60
CA LEU A 92 2.36 10.72 21.75
C LEU A 92 3.06 9.52 21.08
N HIS A 93 3.49 9.68 19.82
CA HIS A 93 4.20 8.63 19.09
C HIS A 93 5.52 8.27 19.76
N ALA A 94 6.25 9.25 20.29
CA ALA A 94 7.47 9.00 21.04
C ALA A 94 7.25 8.15 22.30
N ASP A 95 6.16 8.39 23.04
CA ASP A 95 5.79 7.55 24.19
C ASP A 95 5.46 6.13 23.76
N MET A 96 4.65 5.98 22.71
CA MET A 96 4.30 4.67 22.17
C MET A 96 5.55 3.89 21.75
N VAL A 97 6.51 4.54 21.10
CA VAL A 97 7.82 3.95 20.75
C VAL A 97 8.59 3.52 21.99
N LEU A 98 8.72 4.37 23.00
CA LEU A 98 9.45 4.05 24.23
C LEU A 98 8.79 2.92 25.02
N ASP A 99 7.47 2.85 25.04
CA ASP A 99 6.71 1.77 25.68
C ASP A 99 6.89 0.45 24.92
N CYS A 100 6.83 0.47 23.58
CA CYS A 100 7.16 -0.69 22.74
C CYS A 100 8.59 -1.18 23.01
N LEU A 101 9.58 -0.28 22.99
CA LEU A 101 10.98 -0.62 23.25
C LEU A 101 11.18 -1.22 24.65
N ARG A 102 10.51 -0.69 25.67
CA ARG A 102 10.52 -1.24 27.03
C ARG A 102 9.93 -2.64 27.07
N HIS A 103 8.82 -2.88 26.38
CA HIS A 103 8.19 -4.19 26.28
C HIS A 103 9.08 -5.21 25.55
N TRP A 104 9.73 -4.78 24.48
CA TRP A 104 10.67 -5.59 23.70
C TRP A 104 12.06 -5.73 24.33
N GLN A 105 12.28 -5.09 25.48
CA GLN A 105 13.57 -5.09 26.19
C GLN A 105 14.74 -4.57 25.34
N VAL A 106 14.47 -3.60 24.46
CA VAL A 106 15.47 -2.94 23.61
C VAL A 106 15.75 -1.55 24.18
N ALA A 107 17.01 -1.22 24.43
CA ALA A 107 17.36 0.12 24.88
C ALA A 107 17.22 1.11 23.70
N PRO A 108 16.72 2.34 23.90
CA PRO A 108 16.66 3.35 22.84
C PRO A 108 18.02 3.63 22.19
N ALA A 109 19.12 3.46 22.94
CA ALA A 109 20.49 3.61 22.43
C ALA A 109 20.90 2.52 21.42
N ASP A 110 20.22 1.37 21.41
CA ASP A 110 20.46 0.27 20.46
C ASP A 110 19.68 0.44 19.14
N VAL A 111 18.90 1.52 19.02
CA VAL A 111 18.16 1.88 17.81
C VAL A 111 18.90 3.00 17.10
N ASP A 112 19.20 2.80 15.82
CA ASP A 112 19.95 3.77 15.03
C ASP A 112 19.05 4.94 14.60
N LEU A 113 17.84 4.63 14.11
CA LEU A 113 16.93 5.60 13.51
C LEU A 113 15.46 5.32 13.85
N VAL A 114 14.65 6.38 13.91
CA VAL A 114 13.18 6.32 13.81
C VAL A 114 12.76 6.88 12.46
N ALA A 115 11.80 6.25 11.80
CA ALA A 115 11.24 6.67 10.53
C ALA A 115 9.73 6.89 10.70
N SER A 116 9.32 8.14 10.83
CA SER A 116 7.92 8.49 11.09
C SER A 116 7.22 9.02 9.86
N HIS A 117 6.20 8.31 9.40
CA HIS A 117 5.23 8.87 8.47
C HIS A 117 4.47 10.05 9.10
N GLY A 118 4.18 9.96 10.40
CA GLY A 118 3.22 10.81 11.08
C GLY A 118 1.77 10.41 10.77
N GLN A 119 0.86 11.34 11.01
CA GLN A 119 -0.57 11.23 10.75
C GLN A 119 -0.95 12.15 9.60
N THR A 120 -1.36 11.60 8.46
CA THR A 120 -1.91 12.41 7.38
C THR A 120 -3.20 13.09 7.85
N VAL A 121 -3.27 14.42 7.71
CA VAL A 121 -4.48 15.21 7.97
C VAL A 121 -5.06 15.81 6.70
N TYR A 122 -4.22 16.05 5.69
CA TYR A 122 -4.66 16.53 4.38
C TYR A 122 -3.73 16.08 3.26
N HIS A 123 -4.30 15.79 2.10
CA HIS A 123 -3.57 15.55 0.86
C HIS A 123 -4.33 16.24 -0.28
N ALA A 124 -3.63 17.11 -1.00
CA ALA A 124 -4.20 17.97 -2.03
C ALA A 124 -3.42 17.79 -3.35
N PRO A 125 -3.68 16.71 -4.10
CA PRO A 125 -3.07 16.56 -5.41
C PRO A 125 -3.66 17.58 -6.39
N ALA A 126 -2.84 18.01 -7.36
CA ALA A 126 -3.13 19.11 -8.27
C ALA A 126 -4.41 18.94 -9.09
N HIS A 127 -4.80 17.69 -9.35
CA HIS A 127 -5.96 17.34 -10.16
C HIS A 127 -7.27 17.29 -9.35
N GLN A 128 -7.23 17.40 -8.02
CA GLN A 128 -8.41 17.31 -7.15
C GLN A 128 -8.80 18.63 -6.51
N HIS A 129 -7.81 19.46 -6.12
CA HIS A 129 -8.12 20.74 -5.50
C HIS A 129 -8.55 21.76 -6.57
N GLN A 130 -9.40 22.71 -6.16
CA GLN A 130 -10.03 23.69 -7.06
C GLN A 130 -9.53 25.11 -6.80
N HIS A 131 -8.30 25.27 -6.30
CA HIS A 131 -7.73 26.57 -5.95
C HIS A 131 -6.88 27.12 -7.11
N PRO A 132 -7.35 28.16 -7.83
CA PRO A 132 -6.66 28.69 -9.01
C PRO A 132 -5.31 29.35 -8.67
N ASP A 133 -5.11 29.78 -7.42
CA ASP A 133 -3.84 30.35 -6.96
C ASP A 133 -2.71 29.30 -6.89
N PHE A 134 -3.05 28.00 -6.89
CA PHE A 134 -2.12 26.88 -6.73
C PHE A 134 -2.16 25.89 -7.90
N LEU A 135 -2.45 26.36 -9.11
CA LEU A 135 -2.55 25.51 -10.31
C LEU A 135 -1.31 24.62 -10.51
N GLY A 136 -1.55 23.33 -10.73
CA GLY A 136 -0.49 22.34 -10.94
C GLY A 136 0.29 21.93 -9.70
N GLN A 137 0.01 22.51 -8.53
CA GLN A 137 0.73 22.21 -7.29
C GLN A 137 0.11 21.03 -6.55
N ASN A 138 0.95 20.09 -6.13
CA ASN A 138 0.61 19.05 -5.18
C ASN A 138 0.99 19.51 -3.77
N ALA A 139 0.16 19.21 -2.78
CA ALA A 139 0.47 19.45 -1.38
C ALA A 139 0.02 18.29 -0.49
N THR A 140 0.65 18.19 0.68
CA THR A 140 0.30 17.18 1.69
C THR A 140 0.70 17.70 3.06
N LEU A 141 -0.03 17.27 4.09
CA LEU A 141 0.27 17.59 5.48
C LEU A 141 0.14 16.33 6.33
N GLN A 142 1.28 15.94 6.88
CA GLN A 142 1.38 14.96 7.96
C GLN A 142 1.68 15.72 9.24
N LEU A 143 1.01 15.34 10.34
CA LEU A 143 1.33 15.79 11.68
C LEU A 143 2.14 14.73 12.42
N GLY A 144 2.88 15.15 13.44
CA GLY A 144 3.82 14.31 14.16
C GLY A 144 5.20 14.92 14.04
N ASP A 145 5.44 15.92 14.88
CA ASP A 145 6.70 16.66 14.90
C ASP A 145 7.90 15.72 15.13
N GLY A 146 8.80 15.67 14.13
CA GLY A 146 10.00 14.85 14.15
C GLY A 146 10.97 15.24 15.25
N ASP A 147 11.02 16.53 15.63
CA ASP A 147 11.90 17.01 16.70
C ASP A 147 11.39 16.54 18.07
N GLN A 148 10.07 16.51 18.27
CA GLN A 148 9.48 15.95 19.50
C GLN A 148 9.79 14.45 19.63
N LEU A 149 9.75 13.71 18.51
CA LEU A 149 10.15 12.31 18.46
C LEU A 149 11.64 12.15 18.79
N ALA A 150 12.50 12.90 18.12
CA ALA A 150 13.95 12.76 18.27
C ALA A 150 14.44 13.11 19.69
N VAL A 151 14.04 14.28 20.20
CA VAL A 151 14.44 14.75 21.53
C VAL A 151 13.92 13.82 22.63
N ARG A 152 12.68 13.35 22.50
CA ARG A 152 12.06 12.54 23.56
C ARG A 152 12.57 11.10 23.58
N THR A 153 12.86 10.52 22.41
CA THR A 153 13.38 9.15 22.32
C THR A 153 14.90 9.07 22.47
N GLY A 154 15.63 10.16 22.18
CA GLY A 154 17.09 10.14 22.07
C GLY A 154 17.60 9.53 20.76
N ILE A 155 16.73 9.31 19.78
CA ILE A 155 17.02 8.62 18.52
C ILE A 155 16.87 9.59 17.35
N ILE A 156 17.81 9.56 16.41
CA ILE A 156 17.73 10.38 15.19
C ILE A 156 16.45 9.99 14.43
N THR A 157 15.61 10.98 14.12
CA THR A 157 14.30 10.73 13.49
C THR A 157 14.27 11.27 12.07
N LEU A 158 13.79 10.45 11.14
CA LEU A 158 13.43 10.84 9.79
C LEU A 158 11.91 10.95 9.68
N SER A 159 11.41 12.07 9.17
CA SER A 159 9.98 12.33 8.97
C SER A 159 9.71 13.03 7.63
N ASP A 160 8.45 13.36 7.32
CA ASP A 160 8.06 14.17 6.15
C ASP A 160 8.44 13.59 4.77
N PHE A 161 8.39 12.26 4.64
CA PHE A 161 8.74 11.54 3.39
C PHE A 161 7.93 12.02 2.18
N ARG A 162 6.60 12.23 2.35
CA ARG A 162 5.71 12.65 1.25
C ARG A 162 6.00 14.07 0.76
N GLN A 163 6.37 14.98 1.65
CA GLN A 163 6.71 16.36 1.28
C GLN A 163 7.96 16.38 0.38
N LYS A 164 8.96 15.54 0.69
CA LYS A 164 10.17 15.41 -0.14
C LYS A 164 9.86 14.82 -1.52
N HIS A 165 8.94 13.87 -1.58
CA HIS A 165 8.44 13.32 -2.85
C HIS A 165 7.73 14.38 -3.71
N ILE A 166 6.88 15.22 -3.10
CA ILE A 166 6.24 16.36 -3.77
C ILE A 166 7.27 17.38 -4.26
N ALA A 167 8.25 17.72 -3.43
CA ALA A 167 9.31 18.65 -3.81
C ALA A 167 10.14 18.15 -5.01
N ALA A 168 10.18 16.84 -5.24
CA ALA A 168 10.82 16.22 -6.40
C ALA A 168 9.88 16.04 -7.61
N GLY A 169 8.69 16.66 -7.59
CA GLY A 169 7.73 16.69 -8.69
C GLY A 169 6.71 15.54 -8.72
N GLY A 170 6.66 14.71 -7.67
CA GLY A 170 5.62 13.69 -7.53
C GLY A 170 4.36 14.20 -6.83
N GLU A 171 3.38 13.33 -6.63
CA GLU A 171 2.12 13.71 -5.93
C GLU A 171 2.22 13.53 -4.40
N GLY A 172 3.13 12.71 -3.89
CA GLY A 172 3.30 12.41 -2.46
C GLY A 172 2.73 11.05 -2.06
N ALA A 173 2.14 10.34 -3.01
CA ALA A 173 1.59 9.00 -2.89
C ALA A 173 1.50 8.32 -4.27
N PRO A 174 1.36 6.98 -4.33
CA PRO A 174 1.62 6.03 -3.24
C PRO A 174 3.13 5.83 -3.05
N LEU A 175 3.60 5.80 -1.80
CA LEU A 175 5.01 5.48 -1.50
C LEU A 175 5.27 3.97 -1.43
N ALA A 176 4.21 3.16 -1.33
CA ALA A 176 4.30 1.69 -1.24
C ALA A 176 5.05 1.07 -2.43
N ALA A 177 4.90 1.61 -3.64
CA ALA A 177 5.61 1.14 -4.82
C ALA A 177 7.14 1.19 -4.66
N TYR A 178 7.65 2.14 -3.88
CA TYR A 178 9.09 2.26 -3.61
C TYR A 178 9.57 1.17 -2.66
N GLY A 179 8.82 0.89 -1.58
CA GLY A 179 9.12 -0.21 -0.66
C GLY A 179 8.98 -1.57 -1.33
N ASP A 180 7.92 -1.77 -2.10
CA ASP A 180 7.71 -3.00 -2.88
C ASP A 180 8.86 -3.24 -3.84
N TYR A 181 9.32 -2.22 -4.57
CA TYR A 181 10.49 -2.38 -5.43
C TYR A 181 11.76 -2.75 -4.65
N LEU A 182 12.05 -2.10 -3.51
CA LEU A 182 13.29 -2.36 -2.78
C LEU A 182 13.30 -3.69 -2.03
N LEU A 183 12.17 -4.06 -1.44
CA LEU A 183 12.06 -5.27 -0.63
C LEU A 183 11.72 -6.50 -1.47
N LEU A 184 10.91 -6.31 -2.51
CA LEU A 184 10.26 -7.41 -3.22
C LEU A 184 10.74 -7.54 -4.66
N SER A 185 11.67 -6.73 -5.16
CA SER A 185 12.33 -7.07 -6.44
C SER A 185 13.28 -8.26 -6.26
N SER A 186 13.47 -9.03 -7.32
CA SER A 186 14.40 -10.17 -7.32
C SER A 186 15.41 -10.03 -8.47
N PRO A 187 16.69 -10.38 -8.26
CA PRO A 187 17.64 -10.48 -9.37
C PRO A 187 17.29 -11.64 -10.32
N ASP A 188 16.59 -12.66 -9.84
CA ASP A 188 16.40 -13.94 -10.55
C ASP A 188 15.07 -14.02 -11.31
N GLU A 189 14.08 -13.19 -10.96
CA GLU A 189 12.73 -13.27 -11.53
C GLU A 189 12.02 -11.91 -11.59
N GLU A 190 11.12 -11.78 -12.58
CA GLU A 190 10.16 -10.68 -12.66
C GLU A 190 8.94 -11.04 -11.82
N ARG A 191 8.45 -10.08 -11.04
CA ARG A 191 7.41 -10.33 -10.04
C ARG A 191 6.17 -9.51 -10.31
N LEU A 192 5.02 -10.11 -10.06
CA LEU A 192 3.73 -9.46 -10.10
C LEU A 192 3.05 -9.64 -8.74
N LEU A 193 2.99 -8.56 -7.97
CA LEU A 193 2.33 -8.54 -6.67
C LEU A 193 0.83 -8.31 -6.90
N LEU A 194 0.03 -9.37 -6.87
CA LEU A 194 -1.40 -9.36 -7.18
C LEU A 194 -2.23 -9.25 -5.90
N ASN A 195 -2.86 -8.10 -5.67
CA ASN A 195 -3.81 -7.93 -4.58
C ASN A 195 -5.24 -8.21 -5.04
N LEU A 196 -5.90 -9.20 -4.44
CA LEU A 196 -7.29 -9.59 -4.67
C LEU A 196 -8.17 -9.08 -3.52
N GLY A 197 -8.27 -7.75 -3.39
CA GLY A 197 -9.18 -7.06 -2.47
C GLY A 197 -10.58 -6.91 -3.06
N GLY A 198 -11.33 -5.87 -2.67
CA GLY A 198 -12.60 -5.54 -3.33
C GLY A 198 -12.43 -5.26 -4.84
N ILE A 199 -11.42 -4.47 -5.17
CA ILE A 199 -10.87 -4.30 -6.52
C ILE A 199 -9.57 -5.09 -6.61
N ALA A 200 -9.39 -5.82 -7.71
CA ALA A 200 -8.16 -6.51 -8.03
C ALA A 200 -7.17 -5.53 -8.65
N ASN A 201 -5.93 -5.54 -8.17
CA ASN A 201 -4.85 -4.74 -8.73
C ASN A 201 -3.54 -5.50 -8.66
N PHE A 202 -2.58 -5.14 -9.49
CA PHE A 202 -1.22 -5.64 -9.34
C PHE A 202 -0.18 -4.53 -9.39
N THR A 203 0.97 -4.80 -8.79
CA THR A 203 2.21 -4.07 -9.00
C THR A 203 3.22 -4.98 -9.69
N TYR A 204 3.71 -4.54 -10.86
CA TYR A 204 4.79 -5.21 -11.57
C TYR A 204 6.14 -4.71 -11.11
N LEU A 205 7.03 -5.65 -10.77
CA LEU A 205 8.41 -5.39 -10.38
C LEU A 205 9.34 -6.08 -11.40
N PRO A 206 10.14 -5.32 -12.16
CA PRO A 206 11.14 -5.90 -13.04
C PRO A 206 12.25 -6.58 -12.22
N ARG A 207 13.06 -7.42 -12.87
CA ARG A 207 14.25 -7.97 -12.22
C ARG A 207 15.14 -6.85 -11.68
N ALA A 208 15.68 -7.05 -10.48
CA ALA A 208 16.62 -6.11 -9.87
C ALA A 208 17.79 -5.83 -10.83
N GLY A 209 18.10 -4.55 -11.05
CA GLY A 209 19.14 -4.12 -12.00
C GLY A 209 18.67 -3.95 -13.45
N GLN A 210 17.43 -4.33 -13.78
CA GLN A 210 16.78 -3.89 -15.02
C GLN A 210 16.14 -2.50 -14.84
N ALA A 211 15.48 -2.01 -15.89
CA ALA A 211 14.96 -0.66 -15.96
C ALA A 211 13.81 -0.46 -14.93
N SER A 212 14.14 0.14 -13.78
CA SER A 212 13.20 0.41 -12.66
C SER A 212 12.00 1.29 -13.06
N ASN A 213 12.12 2.04 -14.16
CA ASN A 213 11.03 2.80 -14.77
C ASN A 213 9.94 1.91 -15.41
N ALA A 214 10.21 0.62 -15.60
CA ALA A 214 9.22 -0.35 -16.08
C ALA A 214 8.27 -0.82 -14.97
N ALA A 215 8.58 -0.58 -13.70
CA ALA A 215 7.67 -0.91 -12.60
C ALA A 215 6.38 -0.07 -12.69
N PHE A 216 5.21 -0.67 -12.50
CA PHE A 216 3.95 0.06 -12.52
C PHE A 216 2.89 -0.69 -11.71
N SER A 217 1.83 0.01 -11.34
CA SER A 217 0.67 -0.58 -10.67
C SER A 217 -0.59 -0.35 -11.50
N THR A 218 -1.55 -1.25 -11.47
CA THR A 218 -2.81 -1.05 -12.20
C THR A 218 -3.93 -1.83 -11.57
N ASP A 219 -5.13 -1.27 -11.61
CA ASP A 219 -6.34 -2.02 -11.34
C ASP A 219 -6.69 -2.88 -12.56
N THR A 220 -7.15 -4.09 -12.30
CA THR A 220 -7.48 -5.09 -13.32
C THR A 220 -8.98 -5.39 -13.39
N GLY A 221 -9.78 -4.84 -12.47
CA GLY A 221 -11.22 -4.98 -12.42
C GLY A 221 -11.71 -5.37 -11.01
N PRO A 222 -12.90 -5.97 -10.88
CA PRO A 222 -13.39 -6.41 -9.59
C PRO A 222 -12.53 -7.56 -9.05
N GLY A 223 -12.21 -7.50 -7.76
CA GLY A 223 -11.76 -8.65 -6.98
C GLY A 223 -12.98 -9.28 -6.30
N ASN A 224 -13.12 -9.07 -5.01
CA ASN A 224 -14.19 -9.65 -4.19
C ASN A 224 -15.48 -8.82 -4.16
N THR A 225 -15.48 -7.55 -4.58
CA THR A 225 -16.66 -6.66 -4.37
C THR A 225 -17.96 -7.26 -4.90
N LEU A 226 -17.96 -7.77 -6.14
CA LEU A 226 -19.15 -8.37 -6.75
C LEU A 226 -19.49 -9.76 -6.16
N LEU A 227 -18.47 -10.54 -5.80
CA LEU A 227 -18.64 -11.84 -5.13
C LEU A 227 -19.35 -11.66 -3.79
N ASP A 228 -18.79 -10.79 -2.93
CA ASP A 228 -19.32 -10.56 -1.59
C ASP A 228 -20.71 -9.92 -1.65
N ALA A 229 -20.95 -9.02 -2.60
CA ALA A 229 -22.27 -8.45 -2.81
C ALA A 229 -23.30 -9.52 -3.22
N THR A 230 -22.92 -10.44 -4.10
CA THR A 230 -23.78 -11.55 -4.53
C THR A 230 -24.10 -12.48 -3.35
N VAL A 231 -23.10 -12.85 -2.55
CA VAL A 231 -23.34 -13.69 -1.37
C VAL A 231 -24.30 -13.01 -0.40
N ARG A 232 -24.08 -11.74 -0.05
CA ARG A 232 -24.96 -11.01 0.87
C ARG A 232 -26.40 -10.91 0.36
N THR A 233 -26.59 -10.78 -0.95
CA THR A 233 -27.92 -10.71 -1.55
C THR A 233 -28.66 -12.05 -1.51
N HIS A 234 -27.97 -13.16 -1.78
CA HIS A 234 -28.61 -14.47 -1.96
C HIS A 234 -28.58 -15.38 -0.73
N PHE A 235 -27.64 -15.16 0.21
CA PHE A 235 -27.44 -15.99 1.39
C PHE A 235 -27.41 -15.11 2.66
N PRO A 236 -28.57 -14.74 3.21
CA PRO A 236 -28.66 -13.90 4.41
C PRO A 236 -27.85 -14.50 5.58
N GLY A 237 -26.99 -13.68 6.17
CA GLY A 237 -26.11 -14.08 7.29
C GLY A 237 -24.70 -14.50 6.87
N LEU A 238 -24.43 -14.67 5.58
CA LEU A 238 -23.07 -14.90 5.07
C LEU A 238 -22.46 -13.60 4.51
N PRO A 239 -21.27 -13.17 4.98
CA PRO A 239 -20.66 -11.92 4.52
C PRO A 239 -19.95 -12.02 3.17
N TYR A 240 -19.44 -13.21 2.82
CA TYR A 240 -18.69 -13.53 1.59
C TYR A 240 -18.70 -15.05 1.33
N ASP A 241 -18.17 -15.49 0.18
CA ASP A 241 -18.06 -16.90 -0.20
C ASP A 241 -16.82 -17.54 0.45
N GLU A 242 -17.03 -18.13 1.63
CA GLU A 242 -15.96 -18.78 2.40
C GLU A 242 -15.34 -19.94 1.61
N ASP A 243 -14.01 -19.90 1.47
CA ASP A 243 -13.21 -20.83 0.66
C ASP A 243 -13.71 -21.01 -0.79
N GLY A 244 -14.42 -20.02 -1.35
CA GLY A 244 -14.95 -20.09 -2.71
C GLY A 244 -15.88 -21.28 -2.97
N ARG A 245 -16.52 -21.83 -1.93
CA ARG A 245 -17.30 -23.09 -2.01
C ARG A 245 -18.53 -22.94 -2.89
N LEU A 246 -19.22 -21.79 -2.80
CA LEU A 246 -20.39 -21.52 -3.62
C LEU A 246 -20.00 -21.32 -5.08
N ALA A 247 -18.95 -20.54 -5.35
CA ALA A 247 -18.41 -20.38 -6.70
C ALA A 247 -17.91 -21.71 -7.31
N ALA A 248 -17.30 -22.58 -6.51
CA ALA A 248 -16.82 -23.89 -6.97
C ALA A 248 -17.96 -24.88 -7.29
N ALA A 249 -19.15 -24.70 -6.70
CA ALA A 249 -20.32 -25.51 -6.97
C ALA A 249 -21.08 -25.10 -8.24
N GLY A 250 -20.83 -23.88 -8.74
CA GLY A 250 -21.48 -23.33 -9.92
C GLY A 250 -20.79 -23.68 -11.23
N THR A 251 -21.48 -23.35 -12.33
CA THR A 251 -20.98 -23.41 -13.70
C THR A 251 -20.88 -22.00 -14.27
N VAL A 252 -19.76 -21.68 -14.92
CA VAL A 252 -19.55 -20.38 -15.55
C VAL A 252 -20.55 -20.15 -16.69
N SER A 253 -21.28 -19.04 -16.61
CA SER A 253 -22.13 -18.54 -17.70
C SER A 253 -21.28 -17.70 -18.66
N GLU A 254 -20.87 -18.31 -19.78
CA GLU A 254 -20.13 -17.58 -20.83
C GLU A 254 -20.91 -16.36 -21.37
N PRO A 255 -22.24 -16.39 -21.60
CA PRO A 255 -22.97 -15.20 -22.03
C PRO A 255 -22.85 -14.02 -21.07
N LEU A 256 -23.00 -14.26 -19.77
CA LEU A 256 -22.85 -13.22 -18.74
C LEU A 256 -21.39 -12.74 -18.65
N LEU A 257 -20.43 -13.67 -18.68
CA LEU A 257 -19.02 -13.34 -18.62
C LEU A 257 -18.57 -12.43 -19.77
N HIS A 258 -19.03 -12.72 -20.99
CA HIS A 258 -18.77 -11.85 -22.14
C HIS A 258 -19.38 -10.47 -21.96
N ALA A 259 -20.64 -10.37 -21.51
CA ALA A 259 -21.30 -9.09 -21.27
C ALA A 259 -20.59 -8.26 -20.18
N LEU A 260 -20.08 -8.90 -19.14
CA LEU A 260 -19.29 -8.24 -18.09
C LEU A 260 -17.97 -7.71 -18.66
N LEU A 261 -17.23 -8.52 -19.42
CA LEU A 261 -15.93 -8.14 -19.98
C LEU A 261 -15.99 -7.11 -21.11
N ASP A 262 -17.15 -6.92 -21.75
CA ASP A 262 -17.35 -5.93 -22.82
C ASP A 262 -17.29 -4.46 -22.33
N HIS A 263 -17.20 -4.25 -21.02
CA HIS A 263 -17.08 -2.91 -20.46
C HIS A 263 -15.75 -2.22 -20.88
N PRO A 264 -15.77 -0.92 -21.30
CA PRO A 264 -14.59 -0.21 -21.80
C PRO A 264 -13.38 -0.20 -20.86
N PHE A 265 -13.61 -0.34 -19.55
CA PHE A 265 -12.54 -0.47 -18.56
C PHE A 265 -11.55 -1.58 -18.92
N PHE A 266 -12.00 -2.75 -19.36
CA PHE A 266 -11.11 -3.88 -19.64
C PHE A 266 -10.23 -3.62 -20.87
N ALA A 267 -10.72 -2.87 -21.87
CA ALA A 267 -9.98 -2.48 -23.06
C ALA A 267 -9.02 -1.28 -22.84
N ALA A 268 -9.19 -0.50 -21.76
CA ALA A 268 -8.38 0.68 -21.51
C ALA A 268 -6.89 0.36 -21.32
N SER A 269 -6.02 1.29 -21.75
CA SER A 269 -4.57 1.25 -21.60
C SER A 269 -4.14 1.15 -20.13
N LEU A 270 -2.99 0.52 -19.88
CA LEU A 270 -2.35 0.50 -18.57
C LEU A 270 -1.36 1.67 -18.42
N PRO A 271 -1.12 2.17 -17.19
CA PRO A 271 -1.84 1.85 -15.96
C PRO A 271 -3.23 2.52 -15.91
N LYS A 272 -4.19 1.86 -15.27
CA LYS A 272 -5.56 2.36 -15.05
C LYS A 272 -6.03 2.11 -13.63
N THR A 273 -7.01 2.89 -13.18
CA THR A 273 -7.59 2.80 -11.84
C THR A 273 -9.12 2.76 -11.88
N THR A 274 -9.74 2.18 -10.86
CA THR A 274 -11.20 2.04 -10.70
C THR A 274 -11.58 1.86 -9.23
N GLY A 275 -12.88 1.68 -8.96
CA GLY A 275 -13.42 1.50 -7.64
C GLY A 275 -14.73 0.70 -7.64
N PRO A 276 -15.25 0.32 -6.46
CA PRO A 276 -16.58 -0.29 -6.29
C PRO A 276 -17.74 0.47 -6.96
N GLU A 277 -17.55 1.75 -7.22
CA GLU A 277 -18.48 2.70 -7.84
C GLU A 277 -18.76 2.31 -9.29
N LEU A 278 -17.77 1.72 -9.96
CA LEU A 278 -17.95 1.14 -11.29
C LEU A 278 -18.47 -0.31 -11.17
N PHE A 279 -17.78 -1.14 -10.39
CA PHE A 279 -18.08 -2.56 -10.27
C PHE A 279 -19.06 -2.86 -9.14
N GLY A 280 -20.27 -2.29 -9.27
CA GLY A 280 -21.36 -2.44 -8.31
C GLY A 280 -22.57 -3.22 -8.86
N ALA A 281 -23.65 -3.20 -8.09
CA ALA A 281 -24.90 -3.91 -8.43
C ALA A 281 -25.49 -3.48 -9.79
N ALA A 282 -25.44 -2.18 -10.11
CA ALA A 282 -25.95 -1.66 -11.38
C ALA A 282 -25.18 -2.21 -12.59
N TYR A 283 -23.85 -2.33 -12.48
CA TYR A 283 -23.01 -2.92 -13.52
C TYR A 283 -23.36 -4.39 -13.75
N LEU A 284 -23.52 -5.18 -12.67
CA LEU A 284 -23.91 -6.58 -12.78
C LEU A 284 -25.32 -6.72 -13.38
N GLN A 285 -26.29 -5.95 -12.91
CA GLN A 285 -27.66 -5.99 -13.41
C GLN A 285 -27.71 -5.67 -14.91
N GLN A 286 -27.01 -4.63 -15.36
CA GLN A 286 -26.97 -4.26 -16.77
C GLN A 286 -26.35 -5.37 -17.64
N ALA A 287 -25.31 -6.05 -17.15
CA ALA A 287 -24.73 -7.19 -17.85
C ALA A 287 -25.67 -8.40 -17.89
N GLN A 288 -26.44 -8.65 -16.82
CA GLN A 288 -27.45 -9.71 -16.81
C GLN A 288 -28.61 -9.42 -17.77
N GLU A 289 -29.04 -8.15 -17.86
CA GLU A 289 -30.08 -7.71 -18.79
C GLU A 289 -29.64 -7.87 -20.26
N SER A 290 -28.42 -7.46 -20.60
CA SER A 290 -27.92 -7.55 -21.97
C SER A 290 -27.60 -8.98 -22.42
N SER A 291 -27.30 -9.89 -21.48
CA SER A 291 -27.02 -11.29 -21.75
C SER A 291 -28.21 -12.23 -21.55
N ALA A 292 -29.38 -11.71 -21.12
CA ALA A 292 -30.56 -12.49 -20.76
C ALA A 292 -30.30 -13.56 -19.67
N THR A 293 -29.52 -13.20 -18.65
CA THR A 293 -29.07 -14.11 -17.58
C THR A 293 -29.59 -13.73 -16.18
N GLN A 294 -30.69 -12.99 -16.11
CA GLN A 294 -31.29 -12.56 -14.82
C GLN A 294 -31.78 -13.73 -13.95
N MET A 295 -31.99 -14.91 -14.54
CA MET A 295 -32.47 -16.11 -13.86
C MET A 295 -31.34 -17.08 -13.45
N LEU A 296 -30.07 -16.69 -13.57
CA LEU A 296 -28.94 -17.53 -13.12
C LEU A 296 -29.03 -17.82 -11.63
N GLY A 297 -28.73 -19.07 -11.26
CA GLY A 297 -28.56 -19.47 -9.86
C GLY A 297 -27.39 -18.73 -9.21
N PRO A 298 -27.41 -18.54 -7.88
CA PRO A 298 -26.37 -17.78 -7.20
C PRO A 298 -24.98 -18.45 -7.30
N GLU A 299 -24.90 -19.78 -7.32
CA GLU A 299 -23.65 -20.51 -7.50
C GLU A 299 -23.04 -20.27 -8.89
N ASP A 300 -23.85 -20.37 -9.96
CA ASP A 300 -23.41 -20.09 -11.34
C ASP A 300 -22.99 -18.63 -11.51
N LEU A 301 -23.70 -17.71 -10.86
CA LEU A 301 -23.37 -16.30 -10.83
C LEU A 301 -22.01 -16.07 -10.13
N LEU A 302 -21.78 -16.68 -8.97
CA LEU A 302 -20.51 -16.60 -8.25
C LEU A 302 -19.35 -17.22 -9.04
N ALA A 303 -19.57 -18.37 -9.68
CA ALA A 303 -18.60 -19.00 -10.57
C ALA A 303 -18.21 -18.05 -11.73
N THR A 304 -19.21 -17.39 -12.32
CA THR A 304 -19.02 -16.43 -13.41
C THR A 304 -18.26 -15.19 -12.95
N LEU A 305 -18.56 -14.66 -11.76
CA LEU A 305 -17.88 -13.50 -11.19
C LEU A 305 -16.44 -13.81 -10.78
N ALA A 306 -16.15 -15.00 -10.24
CA ALA A 306 -14.78 -15.42 -9.99
C ALA A 306 -13.98 -15.52 -11.30
N GLN A 307 -14.62 -16.02 -12.37
CA GLN A 307 -14.02 -16.07 -13.69
C GLN A 307 -13.81 -14.68 -14.31
N LEU A 308 -14.69 -13.71 -14.05
CA LEU A 308 -14.53 -12.30 -14.44
C LEU A 308 -13.26 -11.72 -13.84
N SER A 309 -13.06 -11.85 -12.54
CA SER A 309 -11.86 -11.36 -11.85
C SER A 309 -10.60 -11.99 -12.44
N ALA A 310 -10.60 -13.30 -12.65
CA ALA A 310 -9.46 -14.01 -13.25
C ALA A 310 -9.16 -13.56 -14.69
N ARG A 311 -10.19 -13.40 -15.55
CA ARG A 311 -10.02 -12.93 -16.93
C ARG A 311 -9.57 -11.47 -16.99
N GLY A 312 -10.06 -10.60 -16.10
CA GLY A 312 -9.63 -9.21 -15.98
C GLY A 312 -8.14 -9.08 -15.65
N VAL A 313 -7.67 -9.84 -14.65
CA VAL A 313 -6.23 -9.94 -14.32
C VAL A 313 -5.44 -10.45 -15.52
N ALA A 314 -5.86 -11.56 -16.11
CA ALA A 314 -5.14 -12.18 -17.22
C ALA A 314 -5.08 -11.29 -18.47
N GLN A 315 -6.14 -10.53 -18.77
CA GLN A 315 -6.15 -9.56 -19.86
C GLN A 315 -5.15 -8.43 -19.62
N ALA A 316 -5.08 -7.89 -18.40
CA ALA A 316 -4.10 -6.86 -18.05
C ALA A 316 -2.66 -7.41 -18.12
N VAL A 317 -2.41 -8.63 -17.64
CA VAL A 317 -1.09 -9.30 -17.77
C VAL A 317 -0.72 -9.48 -19.24
N ARG A 318 -1.63 -9.99 -20.07
CA ARG A 318 -1.38 -10.18 -21.50
C ARG A 318 -1.17 -8.86 -22.26
N GLN A 319 -1.85 -7.80 -21.86
CA GLN A 319 -1.66 -6.47 -22.43
C GLN A 319 -0.27 -5.91 -22.11
N ALA A 320 0.24 -6.16 -20.90
CA ALA A 320 1.54 -5.67 -20.45
C ALA A 320 2.72 -6.51 -20.97
N PHE A 321 2.56 -7.85 -21.01
CA PHE A 321 3.69 -8.78 -21.17
C PHE A 321 3.53 -9.75 -22.36
N GLY A 322 2.42 -9.66 -23.09
CA GLY A 322 2.10 -10.55 -24.21
C GLY A 322 1.36 -11.84 -23.79
N PRO A 323 0.91 -12.65 -24.77
CA PRO A 323 0.05 -13.81 -24.52
C PRO A 323 0.71 -14.95 -23.73
N ASN A 324 2.04 -15.03 -23.75
CA ASN A 324 2.84 -16.09 -23.15
C ASN A 324 3.66 -15.58 -21.94
N ALA A 325 3.08 -14.71 -21.13
CA ALA A 325 3.77 -14.15 -19.97
C ALA A 325 4.20 -15.25 -18.99
N GLU A 326 5.46 -15.20 -18.55
CA GLU A 326 6.07 -16.14 -17.60
C GLU A 326 6.58 -15.36 -16.38
N LEU A 327 5.67 -15.08 -15.44
CA LEU A 327 5.95 -14.24 -14.27
C LEU A 327 5.82 -15.01 -12.96
N ALA A 328 6.53 -14.56 -11.93
CA ALA A 328 6.26 -14.96 -10.56
C ALA A 328 5.16 -14.08 -9.97
N VAL A 329 3.97 -14.64 -9.79
CA VAL A 329 2.78 -13.96 -9.26
C VAL A 329 2.66 -14.25 -7.76
N TYR A 330 2.71 -13.19 -6.95
CA TYR A 330 2.56 -13.27 -5.50
C TYR A 330 1.24 -12.63 -5.08
N MET A 331 0.32 -13.44 -4.57
CA MET A 331 -1.06 -13.06 -4.28
C MET A 331 -1.22 -12.57 -2.83
N SER A 332 -2.00 -11.52 -2.65
CA SER A 332 -2.44 -10.99 -1.35
C SER A 332 -3.94 -10.64 -1.37
N GLY A 333 -4.49 -10.23 -0.22
CA GLY A 333 -5.90 -9.86 -0.07
C GLY A 333 -6.83 -11.07 0.08
N GLY A 334 -8.08 -10.82 0.46
CA GLY A 334 -9.04 -11.89 0.79
C GLY A 334 -9.26 -12.90 -0.34
N GLY A 335 -9.21 -12.45 -1.60
CA GLY A 335 -9.38 -13.32 -2.76
C GLY A 335 -8.22 -14.30 -2.98
N ALA A 336 -7.04 -14.06 -2.37
CA ALA A 336 -5.93 -15.03 -2.39
C ALA A 336 -6.27 -16.32 -1.61
N HIS A 337 -7.26 -16.27 -0.71
CA HIS A 337 -7.74 -17.45 0.01
C HIS A 337 -8.87 -18.18 -0.72
N ASN A 338 -9.43 -17.62 -1.81
CA ASN A 338 -10.48 -18.25 -2.59
C ASN A 338 -9.88 -19.24 -3.62
N PRO A 339 -10.01 -20.57 -3.44
CA PRO A 339 -9.44 -21.56 -4.34
C PRO A 339 -10.06 -21.54 -5.74
N ALA A 340 -11.36 -21.21 -5.87
CA ALA A 340 -12.03 -21.12 -7.16
C ALA A 340 -11.40 -19.99 -8.01
N LEU A 341 -11.20 -18.82 -7.40
CA LEU A 341 -10.54 -17.69 -8.05
C LEU A 341 -9.07 -18.00 -8.41
N ARG A 342 -8.33 -18.63 -7.49
CA ARG A 342 -6.94 -19.05 -7.75
C ARG A 342 -6.84 -20.04 -8.91
N ASN A 343 -7.71 -21.04 -8.96
CA ASN A 343 -7.74 -22.02 -10.03
C ASN A 343 -8.08 -21.35 -11.38
N ALA A 344 -9.06 -20.44 -11.39
CA ALA A 344 -9.40 -19.67 -12.58
C ALA A 344 -8.21 -18.81 -13.07
N LEU A 345 -7.45 -18.18 -12.17
CA LEU A 345 -6.24 -17.43 -12.51
C LEU A 345 -5.15 -18.32 -13.13
N GLN A 346 -4.88 -19.48 -12.51
CA GLN A 346 -3.88 -20.44 -13.01
C GLN A 346 -4.23 -20.96 -14.40
N GLN A 347 -5.51 -21.23 -14.67
CA GLN A 347 -5.98 -21.64 -16.00
C GLN A 347 -5.80 -20.53 -17.04
N GLN A 348 -6.00 -19.26 -16.65
CA GLN A 348 -5.88 -18.12 -17.55
C GLN A 348 -4.43 -17.69 -17.81
N LEU A 349 -3.51 -18.01 -16.89
CA LEU A 349 -2.09 -17.66 -16.94
C LEU A 349 -1.20 -18.90 -16.66
N PRO A 350 -1.24 -19.93 -17.53
CA PRO A 350 -0.56 -21.20 -17.27
C PRO A 350 0.97 -21.12 -17.27
N GLY A 351 1.55 -20.07 -17.88
CA GLY A 351 3.00 -19.80 -17.84
C GLY A 351 3.47 -19.12 -16.55
N CYS A 352 2.55 -18.60 -15.74
CA CYS A 352 2.90 -17.92 -14.49
C CYS A 352 3.00 -18.91 -13.32
N ARG A 353 3.93 -18.64 -12.40
CA ARG A 353 4.03 -19.35 -11.12
C ARG A 353 3.31 -18.54 -10.05
N PHE A 354 2.45 -19.19 -9.27
CA PHE A 354 1.66 -18.52 -8.24
C PHE A 354 2.10 -18.92 -6.84
N ALA A 355 2.26 -17.94 -5.96
CA ALA A 355 2.47 -18.10 -4.52
C ALA A 355 1.69 -17.01 -3.75
N THR A 356 1.59 -17.11 -2.43
CA THR A 356 1.10 -16.01 -1.58
C THR A 356 2.25 -15.06 -1.26
N THR A 357 1.97 -13.81 -0.92
CA THR A 357 3.03 -12.85 -0.49
C THR A 357 3.73 -13.26 0.80
N GLU A 358 3.19 -14.22 1.56
CA GLU A 358 3.81 -14.74 2.79
C GLU A 358 5.21 -15.32 2.55
N VAL A 359 5.43 -15.96 1.40
CA VAL A 359 6.75 -16.54 1.06
C VAL A 359 7.82 -15.47 0.83
N LEU A 360 7.42 -14.20 0.67
CA LEU A 360 8.33 -13.07 0.53
C LEU A 360 8.80 -12.53 1.89
N GLY A 361 8.30 -13.07 3.01
CA GLY A 361 8.79 -12.75 4.34
C GLY A 361 8.40 -11.36 4.87
N VAL A 362 7.43 -10.69 4.25
CA VAL A 362 6.91 -9.40 4.72
C VAL A 362 5.58 -9.63 5.43
N GLN A 363 5.55 -9.40 6.74
CA GLN A 363 4.31 -9.44 7.52
C GLN A 363 3.34 -8.37 6.98
N PRO A 364 2.10 -8.75 6.57
CA PRO A 364 1.14 -7.81 5.98
C PRO A 364 0.83 -6.60 6.86
N ASP A 365 0.55 -6.84 8.15
CA ASP A 365 0.21 -5.78 9.11
C ASP A 365 1.37 -4.81 9.36
N ALA A 366 2.60 -5.30 9.26
CA ALA A 366 3.80 -4.48 9.46
C ALA A 366 4.25 -3.77 8.18
N LYS A 367 3.69 -4.11 7.01
CA LYS A 367 4.22 -3.72 5.69
C LYS A 367 4.40 -2.21 5.55
N GLU A 368 3.42 -1.41 5.98
CA GLU A 368 3.50 0.05 5.84
C GLU A 368 4.51 0.67 6.81
N ALA A 369 4.59 0.20 8.05
CA ALA A 369 5.62 0.64 8.99
C ALA A 369 7.03 0.27 8.50
N ILE A 370 7.21 -0.97 8.01
CA ILE A 370 8.45 -1.45 7.37
C ILE A 370 8.86 -0.55 6.21
N LEU A 371 7.92 -0.12 5.36
CA LEU A 371 8.20 0.78 4.24
C LEU A 371 8.91 2.06 4.72
N PHE A 372 8.45 2.67 5.81
CA PHE A 372 9.12 3.87 6.33
C PHE A 372 10.50 3.58 6.88
N ALA A 373 10.69 2.43 7.54
CA ALA A 373 12.03 2.00 7.95
C ALA A 373 12.98 1.84 6.74
N VAL A 374 12.51 1.25 5.63
CA VAL A 374 13.27 1.14 4.38
C VAL A 374 13.58 2.51 3.79
N LEU A 375 12.59 3.41 3.72
CA LEU A 375 12.81 4.76 3.22
C LEU A 375 13.87 5.51 4.03
N ALA A 376 13.90 5.32 5.35
CA ALA A 376 14.96 5.89 6.19
C ALA A 376 16.32 5.23 5.94
N ASN A 377 16.40 3.91 5.73
CA ASN A 377 17.64 3.24 5.34
C ASN A 377 18.18 3.80 4.01
N GLU A 378 17.31 3.95 3.01
CA GLU A 378 17.70 4.55 1.73
C GLU A 378 18.10 6.01 1.87
N ALA A 379 17.45 6.76 2.77
CA ALA A 379 17.77 8.16 2.96
C ALA A 379 19.20 8.37 3.48
N VAL A 380 19.70 7.44 4.32
CA VAL A 380 21.02 7.55 4.94
C VAL A 380 22.11 6.77 4.19
N ALA A 381 21.78 5.66 3.52
CA ALA A 381 22.77 4.77 2.92
C ALA A 381 22.54 4.50 1.42
N GLY A 382 21.35 4.78 0.90
CA GLY A 382 20.95 4.47 -0.46
C GLY A 382 21.39 5.49 -1.52
N GLN A 383 21.15 5.12 -2.77
CA GLN A 383 21.21 6.05 -3.90
C GLN A 383 19.80 6.28 -4.42
N PRO A 384 19.42 7.53 -4.76
CA PRO A 384 18.09 7.78 -5.30
C PRO A 384 17.86 7.04 -6.62
N VAL A 385 16.77 6.28 -6.70
CA VAL A 385 16.35 5.54 -7.90
C VAL A 385 14.96 6.02 -8.31
N SER A 386 14.76 6.29 -9.61
CA SER A 386 13.43 6.59 -10.13
C SER A 386 12.73 5.26 -10.40
N ILE A 387 11.49 5.13 -9.95
CA ILE A 387 10.70 3.91 -10.10
C ILE A 387 9.44 4.25 -10.86
N GLY A 388 9.10 3.42 -11.84
CA GLY A 388 7.96 3.64 -12.73
C GLY A 388 8.07 4.87 -13.62
N ALA A 389 6.97 5.16 -14.31
CA ALA A 389 6.88 6.19 -15.34
C ALA A 389 5.54 6.96 -15.28
N GLY A 390 5.49 8.09 -15.99
CA GLY A 390 4.29 8.92 -16.08
C GLY A 390 3.77 9.38 -14.72
N ARG A 391 2.47 9.25 -14.48
CA ARG A 391 1.81 9.63 -13.21
C ARG A 391 2.16 8.72 -12.03
N GLN A 392 2.68 7.52 -12.29
CA GLN A 392 3.09 6.56 -11.25
C GLN A 392 4.57 6.63 -10.94
N ARG A 393 5.29 7.58 -11.56
CA ARG A 393 6.71 7.77 -11.33
C ARG A 393 6.96 8.20 -9.89
N VAL A 394 7.69 7.37 -9.16
CA VAL A 394 8.40 7.80 -7.96
C VAL A 394 9.73 8.44 -8.41
N PRO A 395 9.96 9.74 -8.12
CA PRO A 395 11.17 10.43 -8.53
C PRO A 395 12.39 9.87 -7.79
N ALA A 396 13.55 9.93 -8.43
CA ALA A 396 14.84 9.60 -7.82
C ALA A 396 15.20 10.64 -6.76
N VAL A 397 14.64 10.51 -5.55
CA VAL A 397 14.92 11.40 -4.42
C VAL A 397 15.10 10.60 -3.13
N SER A 398 16.10 10.98 -2.34
CA SER A 398 16.20 10.55 -0.93
C SER A 398 15.11 11.27 -0.13
N MET A 399 14.20 10.50 0.45
CA MET A 399 12.99 11.00 1.10
C MET A 399 13.23 11.31 2.59
N GLY A 400 12.48 12.30 3.08
CA GLY A 400 12.43 12.65 4.49
C GLY A 400 13.29 13.84 4.90
N LYS A 401 13.17 14.23 6.17
CA LYS A 401 13.91 15.28 6.86
C LYS A 401 14.48 14.70 8.15
N ILE A 402 15.70 15.10 8.52
CA ILE A 402 16.39 14.59 9.71
C ILE A 402 16.16 15.56 10.88
N SER A 403 15.63 15.02 11.97
CA SER A 403 15.52 15.65 13.29
C SER A 403 16.56 15.08 14.23
N TRP A 404 17.32 15.96 14.88
CA TRP A 404 18.38 15.59 15.80
C TRP A 404 17.88 15.51 17.25
N PRO A 405 18.41 14.60 18.09
CA PRO A 405 18.00 14.53 19.49
C PRO A 405 18.52 15.64 20.42
N ASP A 406 19.57 16.38 19.99
CA ASP A 406 20.34 17.34 20.81
C ASP A 406 20.00 18.82 20.60
#